data_AF-A0A820DC66-F1
#
_entry.id   AF-A0A820DC66-F1
#
_cell.length_a   1.000
_cell.length_b   1.000
_cell.length_c   1.000
_cell.angle_alpha   90.00
_cell.angle_beta   90.00
_cell.angle_gamma   90.00
#
_symmetry.space_group_name_H-M   'P 1'
#
loop_
_entity.id
_entity.type
_entity.pdbx_description
1 polymer ?
#
loop_
_entity_poly.entity_id
_entity_poly.type
_entity_poly.pdbx_seq_one_letter_code
_entity_poly.pdbx_strand_id
1 'polypeptide(L)'
;MGAVVDAIHSQAHPHPQPTPSRCGVSITKATSGSELIFGGADPSKYTGSITYISVSIQEYWEFPMVSVSVGSTSISSSTYAIADRGTALIVGPTAQVESLSGALDGTYDSNSQLYTVDCHTRSLSSFPNVTFTIGDTVFILTPLQYLWITGDQSTGCICYSVFSPSDSSDSNGNLFWILGDYFLYRYYSVFDILNNRVDFATSISYDWMPTVDSSLFPTSSTTTEISSIPNRGNSTVHRPAMHFSLFALIVMVATRYMNSF
;
A
#
# COMPACT_ATOMS: atom_id res chain seq x y z
N MET A 1 -6.67 -20.88 -10.00
CA MET A 1 -6.99 -19.52 -10.52
C MET A 1 -8.04 -19.52 -11.63
N GLY A 2 -8.00 -20.45 -12.60
CA GLY A 2 -9.00 -20.54 -13.68
C GLY A 2 -10.46 -20.70 -13.21
N ALA A 3 -10.71 -21.55 -12.22
CA ALA A 3 -12.08 -21.84 -11.73
C ALA A 3 -12.84 -20.62 -11.16
N VAL A 4 -12.16 -19.63 -10.59
CA VAL A 4 -12.80 -18.40 -10.07
C VAL A 4 -13.21 -17.47 -11.22
N VAL A 5 -12.39 -17.37 -12.26
CA VAL A 5 -12.71 -16.61 -13.47
C VAL A 5 -13.89 -17.27 -14.20
N ASP A 6 -13.91 -18.60 -14.29
CA ASP A 6 -15.00 -19.35 -14.89
C ASP A 6 -16.32 -19.17 -14.13
N ALA A 7 -16.25 -19.10 -12.78
CA ALA A 7 -17.42 -18.83 -11.94
C ALA A 7 -17.98 -17.40 -12.16
N ILE A 8 -17.11 -16.38 -12.25
CA ILE A 8 -17.52 -15.00 -12.56
C ILE A 8 -18.07 -14.91 -13.99
N HIS A 9 -17.46 -15.62 -14.94
CA HIS A 9 -17.91 -15.69 -16.33
C HIS A 9 -19.33 -16.29 -16.47
N SER A 10 -19.67 -17.27 -15.61
CA SER A 10 -20.99 -17.91 -15.61
C SER A 10 -22.13 -17.02 -15.06
N GLN A 11 -21.80 -15.91 -14.38
CA GLN A 11 -22.78 -15.01 -13.75
C GLN A 11 -22.97 -13.67 -14.47
N ALA A 12 -22.17 -13.35 -15.49
CA ALA A 12 -22.30 -12.11 -16.26
C ALA A 12 -23.29 -12.27 -17.44
N HIS A 13 -24.27 -11.37 -17.55
CA HIS A 13 -25.26 -11.36 -18.64
C HIS A 13 -24.60 -11.26 -20.04
N PRO A 14 -25.20 -11.88 -21.08
CA PRO A 14 -24.62 -11.91 -22.42
C PRO A 14 -24.74 -10.53 -23.09
N HIS A 15 -23.67 -9.74 -23.02
CA HIS A 15 -23.47 -8.53 -23.83
C HIS A 15 -22.53 -8.84 -25.01
N PRO A 16 -22.56 -8.09 -26.14
CA PRO A 16 -21.70 -8.33 -27.29
C PRO A 16 -20.22 -8.07 -26.91
N GLN A 17 -19.51 -9.17 -26.69
CA GLN A 17 -18.09 -9.39 -26.40
C GLN A 17 -17.14 -8.17 -26.38
N PRO A 18 -16.79 -7.67 -25.19
CA PRO A 18 -15.41 -7.37 -24.83
C PRO A 18 -14.74 -8.66 -24.30
N THR A 19 -13.54 -9.00 -24.79
CA THR A 19 -12.80 -10.19 -24.34
C THR A 19 -12.61 -10.18 -22.80
N PRO A 20 -13.15 -11.17 -22.05
CA PRO A 20 -13.36 -11.06 -20.60
C PRO A 20 -12.14 -11.48 -19.76
N SER A 21 -10.93 -11.21 -20.23
CA SER A 21 -9.75 -11.97 -19.80
C SER A 21 -8.63 -11.14 -19.15
N ARG A 22 -8.90 -9.87 -18.86
CA ARG A 22 -8.05 -9.00 -18.06
C ARG A 22 -8.87 -8.48 -16.88
N CYS A 23 -8.38 -8.59 -15.66
CA CYS A 23 -9.00 -7.94 -14.51
C CYS A 23 -8.17 -6.69 -14.17
N GLY A 24 -8.69 -5.51 -14.52
CA GLY A 24 -8.13 -4.25 -14.05
C GLY A 24 -8.69 -3.95 -12.66
N VAL A 25 -7.83 -3.79 -11.66
CA VAL A 25 -8.29 -3.45 -10.30
C VAL A 25 -7.91 -2.00 -10.05
N SER A 26 -8.88 -1.09 -10.12
CA SER A 26 -8.68 0.34 -9.89
C SER A 26 -9.18 0.73 -8.51
N ILE A 27 -8.44 0.40 -7.47
CA ILE A 27 -8.85 0.79 -6.13
C ILE A 27 -8.29 2.17 -5.81
N THR A 28 -9.14 3.17 -6.01
CA THR A 28 -8.91 4.54 -5.59
C THR A 28 -9.57 4.75 -4.24
N LYS A 29 -8.82 5.26 -3.26
CA LYS A 29 -9.45 5.93 -2.11
C LYS A 29 -9.92 7.29 -2.67
N ALA A 30 -11.07 7.33 -3.32
CA ALA A 30 -11.71 8.56 -3.82
C ALA A 30 -13.00 8.81 -3.04
N THR A 31 -13.56 10.02 -3.11
CA THR A 31 -14.92 10.31 -2.59
C THR A 31 -15.98 9.39 -3.19
N SER A 32 -15.72 8.83 -4.37
CA SER A 32 -16.54 7.83 -5.07
C SER A 32 -16.20 6.37 -4.72
N GLY A 33 -15.22 6.12 -3.85
CA GLY A 33 -14.78 4.78 -3.45
C GLY A 33 -13.84 4.11 -4.46
N SER A 34 -13.74 2.78 -4.30
CA SER A 34 -12.85 1.88 -5.04
C SER A 34 -13.58 1.13 -6.16
N GLU A 35 -12.91 0.84 -7.27
CA GLU A 35 -13.53 0.15 -8.42
C GLU A 35 -12.77 -1.13 -8.82
N LEU A 36 -13.53 -2.15 -9.19
CA LEU A 36 -13.02 -3.38 -9.82
C LEU A 36 -13.55 -3.44 -11.25
N ILE A 37 -12.65 -3.55 -12.23
CA ILE A 37 -12.97 -3.49 -13.65
C ILE A 37 -12.61 -4.83 -14.30
N PHE A 38 -13.62 -5.48 -14.88
CA PHE A 38 -13.40 -6.70 -15.66
C PHE A 38 -13.29 -6.37 -17.16
N GLY A 39 -12.41 -7.07 -17.86
CA GLY A 39 -12.21 -6.96 -19.30
C GLY A 39 -11.10 -6.01 -19.76
N GLY A 40 -10.43 -5.28 -18.87
CA GLY A 40 -9.35 -4.37 -19.26
C GLY A 40 -8.92 -3.35 -18.23
N ALA A 41 -8.04 -2.45 -18.66
CA ALA A 41 -7.63 -1.27 -17.91
C ALA A 41 -8.42 -0.05 -18.38
N ASP A 42 -8.75 0.87 -17.46
CA ASP A 42 -9.43 2.13 -17.77
C ASP A 42 -8.42 3.29 -17.81
N PRO A 43 -8.12 3.86 -19.00
CA PRO A 43 -7.18 4.97 -19.15
C PRO A 43 -7.56 6.24 -18.39
N SER A 44 -8.82 6.38 -17.96
CA SER A 44 -9.27 7.53 -17.16
C SER A 44 -8.84 7.47 -15.69
N LYS A 45 -8.24 6.36 -15.25
CA LYS A 45 -7.88 6.10 -13.85
C LYS A 45 -6.39 6.17 -13.56
N TYR A 46 -5.54 6.27 -14.58
CA TYR A 46 -4.10 6.35 -14.44
C TYR A 46 -3.47 7.37 -15.39
N THR A 47 -2.25 7.77 -15.06
CA THR A 47 -1.40 8.64 -15.88
C THR A 47 -0.07 7.95 -16.19
N GLY A 48 0.60 8.44 -17.23
CA GLY A 48 1.87 7.90 -17.69
C GLY A 48 1.72 6.55 -18.39
N SER A 49 2.85 5.89 -18.60
CA SER A 49 2.91 4.55 -19.20
C SER A 49 2.61 3.46 -18.17
N ILE A 50 2.01 2.38 -18.64
CA ILE A 50 1.89 1.14 -17.88
C ILE A 50 3.24 0.41 -17.90
N THR A 51 3.71 0.02 -16.73
CA THR A 51 4.82 -0.92 -16.54
C THR A 51 4.26 -2.32 -16.45
N TYR A 52 4.63 -3.18 -17.40
CA TYR A 52 4.22 -4.57 -17.49
C TYR A 52 5.23 -5.49 -16.78
N ILE A 53 4.79 -6.34 -15.86
CA ILE A 53 5.69 -7.14 -15.02
C ILE A 53 5.28 -8.61 -15.03
N SER A 54 6.12 -9.46 -15.61
CA SER A 54 5.89 -10.90 -15.64
C SER A 54 5.88 -11.52 -14.25
N VAL A 55 4.90 -12.38 -13.98
CA VAL A 55 4.79 -13.12 -12.72
C VAL A 55 5.80 -14.27 -12.67
N SER A 56 6.57 -14.37 -11.59
CA SER A 56 7.56 -15.43 -11.34
C SER A 56 6.92 -16.71 -10.83
N ILE A 57 5.97 -16.60 -9.90
CA ILE A 57 5.30 -17.74 -9.24
C ILE A 57 3.80 -17.49 -9.25
N GLN A 58 3.02 -18.35 -9.92
CA GLN A 58 1.56 -18.21 -10.07
C GLN A 58 0.76 -18.61 -8.82
N GLU A 59 1.40 -19.12 -7.76
CA GLU A 59 0.77 -19.27 -6.45
C GLU A 59 0.30 -17.90 -5.92
N TYR A 60 1.06 -16.85 -6.26
CA TYR A 60 0.77 -15.46 -5.94
C TYR A 60 0.82 -14.59 -7.20
N TRP A 61 0.47 -13.30 -7.08
CA TRP A 61 0.87 -12.31 -8.08
C TRP A 61 2.31 -11.85 -7.80
N GLU A 62 3.24 -12.82 -7.74
CA GLU A 62 4.64 -12.60 -7.41
C GLU A 62 5.45 -12.18 -8.62
N PHE A 63 6.39 -11.26 -8.44
CA PHE A 63 7.32 -10.83 -9.46
C PHE A 63 8.69 -10.47 -8.86
N PRO A 64 9.77 -10.54 -9.66
CA PRO A 64 11.08 -10.07 -9.23
C PRO A 64 11.08 -8.55 -9.04
N MET A 65 11.69 -8.10 -7.95
CA MET A 65 11.88 -6.70 -7.60
C MET A 65 13.37 -6.41 -7.43
N VAL A 66 13.87 -5.40 -8.14
CA VAL A 66 15.30 -5.09 -8.22
C VAL A 66 15.84 -4.58 -6.90
N SER A 67 15.11 -3.69 -6.22
CA SER A 67 15.57 -3.15 -4.94
C SER A 67 14.46 -2.46 -4.16
N VAL A 68 14.66 -2.37 -2.85
CA VAL A 68 13.98 -1.41 -1.97
C VAL A 68 15.03 -0.47 -1.39
N SER A 69 14.72 0.82 -1.35
CA SER A 69 15.55 1.82 -0.67
C SER A 69 14.71 2.85 0.07
N VAL A 70 15.32 3.50 1.06
CA VAL A 70 14.75 4.62 1.81
C VAL A 70 15.75 5.76 1.82
N GLY A 71 15.41 6.85 1.12
CA GLY A 71 16.37 7.92 0.84
C GLY A 71 17.60 7.37 0.09
N SER A 72 18.79 7.55 0.67
CA SER A 72 20.03 6.99 0.14
C SER A 72 20.37 5.59 0.67
N THR A 73 19.59 5.06 1.61
CA THR A 73 19.86 3.77 2.26
C THR A 73 19.28 2.62 1.43
N SER A 74 20.14 1.71 1.00
CA SER A 74 19.72 0.46 0.34
C SER A 74 19.17 -0.51 1.39
N ILE A 75 17.94 -0.98 1.20
CA ILE A 75 17.27 -1.92 2.11
C ILE A 75 17.34 -3.35 1.59
N SER A 76 17.16 -3.52 0.28
CA SER A 76 17.32 -4.81 -0.37
C SER A 76 17.85 -4.65 -1.78
N SER A 77 18.58 -5.67 -2.22
CA SER A 77 19.03 -5.83 -3.61
C SER A 77 18.55 -7.18 -4.10
N SER A 78 17.94 -7.24 -5.28
CA SER A 78 17.40 -8.45 -5.91
C SER A 78 16.52 -9.29 -4.98
N THR A 79 15.23 -8.95 -4.92
CA THR A 79 14.23 -9.60 -4.07
C THR A 79 12.98 -9.94 -4.89
N TYR A 80 11.92 -10.37 -4.21
CA TYR A 80 10.63 -10.67 -4.80
C TYR A 80 9.56 -9.84 -4.11
N ALA A 81 8.46 -9.62 -4.80
CA ALA A 81 7.29 -8.99 -4.24
C ALA A 81 6.01 -9.61 -4.79
N ILE A 82 4.95 -9.64 -3.99
CA ILE A 82 3.59 -9.96 -4.42
C ILE A 82 2.74 -8.69 -4.40
N ALA A 83 1.84 -8.55 -5.36
CA ALA A 83 0.79 -7.54 -5.32
C ALA A 83 -0.46 -8.12 -4.64
N ASP A 84 -0.84 -7.59 -3.47
CA ASP A 84 -1.90 -8.19 -2.67
C ASP A 84 -2.89 -7.16 -2.11
N ARG A 85 -4.07 -7.07 -2.73
CA ARG A 85 -5.19 -6.24 -2.23
C ARG A 85 -5.82 -6.78 -0.94
N GLY A 86 -5.52 -8.01 -0.53
CA GLY A 86 -5.98 -8.59 0.73
C GLY A 86 -5.23 -8.07 1.95
N THR A 87 -4.13 -7.34 1.74
CA THR A 87 -3.26 -6.82 2.79
C THR A 87 -3.29 -5.29 2.81
N ALA A 88 -3.59 -4.71 3.98
CA ALA A 88 -3.63 -3.25 4.12
C ALA A 88 -2.23 -2.62 4.07
N LEU A 89 -1.27 -3.22 4.77
CA LEU A 89 0.09 -2.70 4.97
C LEU A 89 1.06 -3.12 3.86
N ILE A 90 2.27 -2.57 3.89
CA ILE A 90 3.38 -3.13 3.11
C ILE A 90 4.15 -4.05 4.03
N VAL A 91 4.24 -5.33 3.70
CA VAL A 91 4.91 -6.32 4.55
C VAL A 91 6.24 -6.70 3.91
N GLY A 92 7.28 -6.85 4.70
CA GLY A 92 8.58 -7.27 4.18
C GLY A 92 9.38 -8.09 5.17
N PRO A 93 10.50 -8.69 4.71
CA PRO A 93 11.39 -9.47 5.58
C PRO A 93 11.79 -8.69 6.82
N THR A 94 11.76 -9.34 7.98
CA THR A 94 11.90 -8.69 9.29
C THR A 94 13.14 -7.81 9.35
N ALA A 95 14.30 -8.35 8.97
CA ALA A 95 15.57 -7.63 8.96
C ALA A 95 15.57 -6.41 8.02
N GLN A 96 14.85 -6.47 6.90
CA GLN A 96 14.76 -5.38 5.94
C GLN A 96 13.83 -4.27 6.45
N VAL A 97 12.70 -4.64 7.05
CA VAL A 97 11.77 -3.68 7.67
C VAL A 97 12.38 -3.01 8.90
N GLU A 98 13.16 -3.75 9.69
CA GLU A 98 13.97 -3.20 10.79
C GLU A 98 14.98 -2.18 10.28
N SER A 99 15.74 -2.51 9.23
CA SER A 99 16.70 -1.59 8.62
C SER A 99 16.02 -0.34 8.04
N LEU A 100 14.89 -0.51 7.35
CA LEU A 100 14.09 0.59 6.82
C LEU A 100 13.61 1.50 7.94
N SER A 101 13.07 0.91 9.01
CA SER A 101 12.55 1.67 10.15
C SER A 101 13.68 2.40 10.89
N GLY A 102 14.85 1.78 11.04
CA GLY A 102 16.03 2.44 11.60
C GLY A 102 16.45 3.68 10.79
N ALA A 103 16.37 3.64 9.46
CA ALA A 103 16.67 4.79 8.60
C ALA A 103 15.61 5.91 8.68
N LEU A 104 14.44 5.63 9.26
CA LEU A 104 13.39 6.61 9.56
C LEU A 104 13.43 7.10 11.02
N ASP A 105 14.45 6.70 11.80
CA ASP A 105 14.53 6.90 13.25
C ASP A 105 13.31 6.30 13.99
N GLY A 106 12.85 5.15 13.50
CA GLY A 106 11.65 4.48 13.97
C GLY A 106 11.87 3.65 15.23
N THR A 107 10.86 3.64 16.12
CA THR A 107 10.81 2.83 17.34
C THR A 107 9.68 1.82 17.25
N TYR A 108 9.97 0.54 17.49
CA TYR A 108 8.95 -0.51 17.48
C TYR A 108 7.97 -0.35 18.65
N ASP A 109 6.68 -0.27 18.35
CA ASP A 109 5.59 -0.28 19.32
C ASP A 109 4.96 -1.68 19.38
N SER A 110 5.23 -2.40 20.47
CA SER A 110 4.76 -3.76 20.67
C SER A 110 3.23 -3.88 20.74
N ASN A 111 2.49 -2.80 21.03
CA ASN A 111 1.04 -2.83 21.10
C ASN A 111 0.40 -2.84 19.72
N SER A 112 0.94 -2.02 18.80
CA SER A 112 0.47 -1.96 17.40
C SER A 112 1.18 -2.98 16.51
N GLN A 113 2.31 -3.53 16.95
CA GLN A 113 3.22 -4.36 16.15
C GLN A 113 3.78 -3.61 14.92
N LEU A 114 3.88 -2.29 15.01
CA LEU A 114 4.39 -1.41 13.97
C LEU A 114 5.48 -0.49 14.52
N TYR A 115 6.24 0.12 13.62
CA TYR A 115 7.21 1.15 13.98
C TYR A 115 6.53 2.52 14.02
N THR A 116 6.88 3.30 15.02
CA THR A 116 6.47 4.70 15.17
C THR A 116 7.64 5.62 14.87
N VAL A 117 7.37 6.78 14.28
CA VAL A 117 8.36 7.83 14.03
C VAL A 117 7.89 9.14 14.65
N ASP A 118 8.84 10.02 15.01
CA ASP A 118 8.49 11.35 15.52
C ASP A 118 7.89 12.20 14.38
N CYS A 119 6.62 12.58 14.52
CA CYS A 119 5.93 13.51 13.64
C CYS A 119 5.56 14.82 14.32
N HIS A 120 5.84 14.92 15.62
CA HIS A 120 5.46 16.06 16.43
C HIS A 120 6.50 17.16 16.32
N THR A 121 7.79 16.80 16.37
CA THR A 121 8.89 17.77 16.25
C THR A 121 9.52 17.77 14.86
N ARG A 122 9.33 16.70 14.09
CA ARG A 122 9.91 16.51 12.76
C ARG A 122 8.87 16.72 11.67
N SER A 123 9.17 17.62 10.73
CA SER A 123 8.32 17.88 9.55
C SER A 123 8.22 16.64 8.66
N LEU A 124 7.02 16.36 8.14
CA LEU A 124 6.79 15.27 7.18
C LEU A 124 7.68 15.37 5.94
N SER A 125 7.99 16.58 5.48
CA SER A 125 8.86 16.80 4.32
C SER A 125 10.33 16.42 4.55
N SER A 126 10.73 16.21 5.80
CA SER A 126 12.10 15.79 6.16
C SER A 126 12.28 14.26 6.16
N PHE A 127 11.19 13.51 6.07
CA PHE A 127 11.26 12.07 5.93
C PHE A 127 11.64 11.71 4.49
N PRO A 128 12.54 10.75 4.28
CA PRO A 128 12.97 10.35 2.95
C PRO A 128 11.84 9.60 2.21
N ASN A 129 11.90 9.59 0.89
CA ASN A 129 11.02 8.72 0.12
C ASN A 129 11.44 7.25 0.26
N VAL A 130 10.46 6.33 0.20
CA VAL A 130 10.70 4.90 0.03
C VAL A 130 10.54 4.54 -1.44
N THR A 131 11.50 3.81 -1.99
CA THR A 131 11.57 3.52 -3.42
C THR A 131 11.62 2.02 -3.65
N PHE A 132 10.74 1.54 -4.53
CA PHE A 132 10.69 0.18 -5.04
C PHE A 132 11.10 0.22 -6.51
N THR A 133 12.14 -0.50 -6.88
CA THR A 133 12.57 -0.61 -8.28
C THR A 133 12.10 -1.95 -8.81
N ILE A 134 11.24 -1.94 -9.84
CA ILE A 134 10.67 -3.15 -10.44
C ILE A 134 10.97 -3.11 -11.94
N GLY A 135 11.76 -4.09 -12.42
CA GLY A 135 12.42 -3.99 -13.72
C GLY A 135 13.21 -2.69 -13.83
N ASP A 136 12.98 -1.93 -14.89
CA ASP A 136 13.62 -0.63 -15.12
C ASP A 136 12.78 0.56 -14.59
N THR A 137 11.65 0.30 -13.91
CA THR A 137 10.75 1.34 -13.42
C THR A 137 10.93 1.57 -11.92
N VAL A 138 10.89 2.85 -11.53
CA VAL A 138 11.01 3.30 -10.15
C VAL A 138 9.64 3.72 -9.62
N PHE A 139 9.22 3.09 -8.52
CA PHE A 139 7.97 3.36 -7.81
C PHE A 139 8.28 3.99 -6.45
N ILE A 140 7.86 5.23 -6.25
CA ILE A 140 8.19 6.04 -5.08
C ILE A 140 6.95 6.22 -4.20
N LEU A 141 7.11 6.00 -2.89
CA LEU A 141 6.17 6.44 -1.86
C LEU A 141 6.79 7.61 -1.10
N THR A 142 6.06 8.72 -1.07
CA THR A 142 6.40 9.89 -0.25
C THR A 142 6.01 9.65 1.22
N PRO A 143 6.50 10.46 2.17
CA PRO A 143 6.12 10.34 3.58
C PRO A 143 4.62 10.33 3.83
N LEU A 144 3.87 11.18 3.13
CA LEU A 144 2.40 11.20 3.19
C LEU A 144 1.77 9.88 2.73
N GLN A 145 2.52 9.07 1.98
CA GLN A 145 2.06 7.81 1.40
C GLN A 145 2.45 6.56 2.19
N TYR A 146 3.36 6.67 3.15
CA TYR A 146 3.75 5.53 3.98
C TYR A 146 3.68 5.80 5.49
N LEU A 147 3.36 7.04 5.91
CA LEU A 147 3.10 7.37 7.31
C LEU A 147 1.60 7.45 7.56
N TRP A 148 1.13 6.57 8.43
CA TRP A 148 -0.21 6.64 8.98
C TRP A 148 -0.20 7.53 10.23
N ILE A 149 -0.72 8.74 10.07
CA ILE A 149 -0.78 9.76 11.12
C ILE A 149 -2.10 9.63 11.89
N THR A 150 -2.02 9.58 13.21
CA THR A 150 -3.16 9.68 14.11
C THR A 150 -2.97 10.88 15.04
N GLY A 151 -4.08 11.54 15.41
CA GLY A 151 -4.03 12.80 16.16
C GLY A 151 -3.71 13.99 15.27
N ASP A 152 -3.39 15.12 15.90
CA ASP A 152 -3.04 16.37 15.20
C ASP A 152 -1.73 16.94 15.76
N GLN A 153 -1.03 17.76 14.97
CA GLN A 153 0.27 18.30 15.41
C GLN A 153 0.16 19.21 16.64
N SER A 154 -1.00 19.82 16.89
CA SER A 154 -1.25 20.76 17.99
C SER A 154 -1.60 20.09 19.33
N THR A 155 -2.19 18.89 19.31
CA THR A 155 -2.62 18.11 20.48
C THR A 155 -1.76 16.87 20.72
N GLY A 156 -0.92 16.50 19.74
CA GLY A 156 -0.05 15.34 19.73
C GLY A 156 -0.41 14.39 18.59
N CYS A 157 0.60 14.01 17.79
CA CYS A 157 0.45 13.03 16.73
C CYS A 157 1.25 11.76 17.04
N ILE A 158 0.75 10.64 16.54
CA ILE A 158 1.50 9.39 16.45
C ILE A 158 1.56 9.01 14.97
N CYS A 159 2.76 8.89 14.42
CA CYS A 159 2.99 8.41 13.06
C CYS A 159 3.44 6.96 13.08
N TYR A 160 2.61 6.08 12.54
CA TYR A 160 2.97 4.70 12.28
C TYR A 160 3.56 4.59 10.87
N SER A 161 4.73 3.97 10.77
CA SER A 161 5.25 3.44 9.52
C SER A 161 4.38 2.26 9.09
N VAL A 162 3.91 2.27 7.84
CA VAL A 162 3.01 1.22 7.31
C VAL A 162 3.76 -0.05 6.89
N PHE A 163 5.06 -0.13 7.19
CA PHE A 163 5.91 -1.28 6.94
C PHE A 163 5.84 -2.26 8.11
N SER A 164 5.33 -3.47 7.86
CA SER A 164 5.18 -4.52 8.86
C SER A 164 6.23 -5.62 8.65
N PRO A 165 6.93 -6.07 9.70
CA PRO A 165 7.89 -7.16 9.59
C PRO A 165 7.18 -8.52 9.48
N SER A 166 7.57 -9.36 8.52
CA SER A 166 7.19 -10.77 8.43
C SER A 166 8.14 -11.54 7.50
N ASP A 167 8.58 -12.72 7.93
CA ASP A 167 9.43 -13.61 7.12
C ASP A 167 8.59 -14.65 6.38
N SER A 168 7.74 -14.16 5.47
CA SER A 168 7.00 -15.02 4.53
C SER A 168 7.90 -15.43 3.36
N SER A 169 7.80 -16.70 2.93
CA SER A 169 8.62 -17.24 1.85
C SER A 169 7.79 -17.94 0.77
N ASP A 170 8.28 -17.89 -0.47
CA ASP A 170 7.69 -18.60 -1.61
C ASP A 170 7.95 -20.13 -1.53
N SER A 171 7.47 -20.87 -2.54
CA SER A 171 7.67 -22.31 -2.65
C SER A 171 9.14 -22.74 -2.81
N ASN A 172 10.02 -21.80 -3.18
CA ASN A 172 11.45 -22.00 -3.34
C ASN A 172 12.25 -21.58 -2.09
N GLY A 173 11.58 -21.06 -1.04
CA GLY A 173 12.19 -20.55 0.17
C GLY A 173 12.74 -19.13 0.07
N ASN A 174 12.43 -18.38 -0.99
CA ASN A 174 12.80 -16.97 -1.10
C ASN A 174 11.85 -16.11 -0.27
N LEU A 175 12.40 -15.21 0.54
CA LEU A 175 11.60 -14.19 1.20
C LEU A 175 11.12 -13.14 0.20
N PHE A 176 9.89 -12.66 0.38
CA PHE A 176 9.27 -11.67 -0.50
C PHE A 176 8.61 -10.52 0.27
N TRP A 177 8.40 -9.42 -0.44
CA TRP A 177 7.57 -8.29 0.02
C TRP A 177 6.11 -8.49 -0.36
N ILE A 178 5.18 -8.01 0.47
CA ILE A 178 3.76 -7.91 0.15
C ILE A 178 3.45 -6.43 -0.09
N LEU A 179 3.20 -6.06 -1.35
CA LEU A 179 2.78 -4.71 -1.72
C LEU A 179 1.26 -4.62 -1.58
N GLY A 180 0.83 -4.19 -0.39
CA GLY A 180 -0.57 -4.03 -0.04
C GLY A 180 -1.19 -2.71 -0.47
N ASP A 181 -2.31 -2.37 0.17
CA ASP A 181 -3.14 -1.22 -0.14
C ASP A 181 -2.35 0.11 -0.17
N TYR A 182 -1.42 0.37 0.76
CA TYR A 182 -0.62 1.60 0.74
C TYR A 182 0.17 1.81 -0.57
N PHE A 183 0.68 0.74 -1.17
CA PHE A 183 1.30 0.78 -2.49
C PHE A 183 0.24 0.87 -3.59
N LEU A 184 -0.79 0.02 -3.51
CA LEU A 184 -1.80 -0.15 -4.55
C LEU A 184 -2.87 0.97 -4.59
N TYR A 185 -2.88 1.90 -3.63
CA TYR A 185 -3.61 3.16 -3.73
C TYR A 185 -2.86 4.18 -4.59
N ARG A 186 -1.52 4.17 -4.52
CA ARG A 186 -0.67 5.07 -5.30
C ARG A 186 -0.58 4.60 -6.75
N TYR A 187 -0.51 3.30 -6.96
CA TYR A 187 -0.32 2.70 -8.27
C TYR A 187 -1.57 1.92 -8.70
N TYR A 188 -2.15 2.35 -9.82
CA TYR A 188 -3.18 1.62 -10.53
C TYR A 188 -2.64 0.26 -10.92
N SER A 189 -3.40 -0.82 -10.70
CA SER A 189 -2.94 -2.18 -10.93
C SER A 189 -3.84 -2.96 -11.89
N VAL A 190 -3.22 -3.73 -12.78
CA VAL A 190 -3.90 -4.68 -13.66
C VAL A 190 -3.37 -6.07 -13.38
N PHE A 191 -4.28 -7.01 -13.19
CA PHE A 191 -3.98 -8.42 -12.98
C PHE A 191 -4.38 -9.18 -14.25
N ASP A 192 -3.39 -9.49 -15.07
CA ASP A 192 -3.56 -10.01 -16.42
C ASP A 192 -3.20 -11.50 -16.45
N ILE A 193 -4.23 -12.32 -16.23
CA ILE A 193 -4.12 -13.78 -16.10
C ILE A 193 -3.60 -14.41 -17.40
N LEU A 194 -4.06 -13.94 -18.57
CA LEU A 194 -3.66 -14.54 -19.85
C LEU A 194 -2.19 -14.33 -20.17
N ASN A 195 -1.67 -13.15 -19.85
CA ASN A 195 -0.27 -12.82 -20.11
C ASN A 195 0.63 -13.13 -18.91
N ASN A 196 0.09 -13.74 -17.85
CA ASN A 196 0.81 -14.06 -16.62
C ASN A 196 1.63 -12.87 -16.09
N ARG A 197 0.97 -11.73 -15.90
CA ARG A 197 1.63 -10.49 -15.48
C ARG A 197 0.76 -9.64 -14.55
N VAL A 198 1.42 -8.82 -13.76
CA VAL A 198 0.83 -7.69 -13.06
C VAL A 198 1.36 -6.41 -13.70
N ASP A 199 0.49 -5.42 -13.88
CA ASP A 199 0.86 -4.16 -14.49
C ASP A 199 0.60 -3.00 -13.53
N PHE A 200 1.49 -2.01 -13.52
CA PHE A 200 1.33 -0.82 -12.69
C PHE A 200 1.39 0.47 -13.51
N ALA A 201 0.59 1.46 -13.10
CA ALA A 201 0.70 2.83 -13.58
C ALA A 201 0.43 3.82 -12.44
N THR A 202 0.76 5.09 -12.63
CA THR A 202 0.50 6.13 -11.63
C THR A 202 -1.01 6.37 -11.54
N SER A 203 -1.65 6.09 -10.40
CA SER A 203 -3.08 6.35 -10.21
C SER A 203 -3.37 7.85 -10.35
N ILE A 204 -4.57 8.22 -10.81
CA ILE A 204 -5.03 9.63 -10.82
C ILE A 204 -5.53 10.07 -9.44
N SER A 205 -6.02 9.15 -8.60
CA SER A 205 -6.71 9.49 -7.34
C SER A 205 -5.83 9.37 -6.09
N TYR A 206 -4.54 9.67 -6.19
CA TYR A 206 -3.60 9.54 -5.06
C TYR A 206 -3.59 10.75 -4.10
N ASP A 207 -4.32 11.82 -4.44
CA ASP A 207 -4.37 13.08 -3.67
C ASP A 207 -5.17 12.99 -2.34
N TRP A 208 -5.83 11.87 -2.04
CA TRP A 208 -6.61 11.69 -0.79
C TRP A 208 -5.93 10.88 0.31
N MET A 209 -4.63 10.60 0.21
CA MET A 209 -3.91 10.21 1.44
C MET A 209 -3.99 11.40 2.41
N PRO A 210 -4.49 11.20 3.65
CA PRO A 210 -5.08 12.26 4.46
C PRO A 210 -4.14 13.45 4.50
N THR A 211 -4.52 14.48 3.74
CA THR A 211 -3.87 15.77 3.78
C THR A 211 -4.03 16.26 5.22
N VAL A 212 -2.95 16.26 5.99
CA VAL A 212 -2.76 17.35 6.93
C VAL A 212 -2.93 18.62 6.10
N ASP A 213 -3.95 19.38 6.48
CA ASP A 213 -4.38 20.59 5.80
C ASP A 213 -3.16 21.45 5.42
N SER A 214 -3.01 21.72 4.12
CA SER A 214 -1.95 22.58 3.58
C SER A 214 -2.00 24.01 4.15
N SER A 215 -3.08 24.40 4.83
CA SER A 215 -3.19 25.65 5.58
C SER A 215 -2.36 25.68 6.88
N LEU A 216 -1.85 24.55 7.35
CA LEU A 216 -0.99 24.44 8.54
C LEU A 216 0.49 24.78 8.26
N PHE A 217 0.84 25.16 7.03
CA PHE A 217 2.17 25.68 6.70
C PHE A 217 2.15 27.21 6.75
N PRO A 218 2.75 27.86 7.77
CA PRO A 218 2.79 29.32 7.81
C PRO A 218 3.69 29.84 6.69
N THR A 219 3.09 30.52 5.71
CA THR A 219 3.84 31.48 4.90
C THR A 219 4.26 32.61 5.82
N SER A 220 5.57 32.82 5.95
CA SER A 220 6.14 33.87 6.79
C SER A 220 5.57 35.25 6.41
N SER A 221 4.89 35.90 7.36
CA SER A 221 5.16 37.30 7.74
C SER A 221 4.16 37.84 8.78
N THR A 222 4.73 38.37 9.87
CA THR A 222 4.24 39.45 10.76
C THR A 222 3.25 39.15 11.90
N THR A 223 3.44 39.96 12.94
CA THR A 223 3.17 39.85 14.38
C THR A 223 1.77 40.24 14.87
N THR A 224 1.49 39.83 16.13
CA THR A 224 0.53 40.39 17.15
C THR A 224 -0.97 40.08 16.94
N GLU A 225 -1.84 39.72 17.90
CA GLU A 225 -1.95 39.78 19.37
C GLU A 225 -2.89 38.67 19.95
N ILE A 226 -2.95 38.59 21.29
CA ILE A 226 -3.57 37.59 22.19
C ILE A 226 -5.13 37.68 22.28
N SER A 227 -5.86 36.56 22.45
CA SER A 227 -6.85 36.35 23.57
C SER A 227 -7.72 35.08 23.53
N SER A 228 -7.78 34.44 24.71
CA SER A 228 -8.88 33.67 25.35
C SER A 228 -9.41 32.32 24.80
N ILE A 229 -9.30 31.31 25.68
CA ILE A 229 -9.88 29.96 25.67
C ILE A 229 -11.36 29.99 26.11
N PRO A 230 -12.20 29.04 25.67
CA PRO A 230 -12.98 28.27 26.64
C PRO A 230 -12.94 26.74 26.43
N ASN A 231 -12.92 26.05 27.57
CA ASN A 231 -12.91 24.60 27.77
C ASN A 231 -14.20 23.89 27.29
N ARG A 232 -14.05 22.70 26.70
CA ARG A 232 -15.04 21.59 26.65
C ARG A 232 -14.30 20.38 26.09
N GLY A 233 -14.36 19.16 26.58
CA GLY A 233 -15.12 18.48 27.61
C GLY A 233 -14.83 16.99 27.38
N ASN A 234 -14.55 16.26 28.45
CA ASN A 234 -14.07 14.88 28.45
C ASN A 234 -15.02 13.93 27.69
N SER A 235 -14.50 13.11 26.78
CA SER A 235 -15.22 11.96 26.22
C SER A 235 -14.23 10.83 25.94
N THR A 236 -14.35 9.78 26.75
CA THR A 236 -13.62 8.52 26.64
C THR A 236 -13.94 7.84 25.30
N VAL A 237 -12.98 7.81 24.39
CA VAL A 237 -13.06 7.02 23.16
C VAL A 237 -12.59 5.59 23.47
N HIS A 238 -13.52 4.64 23.39
CA HIS A 238 -13.19 3.22 23.37
C HIS A 238 -12.36 2.90 22.12
N ARG A 239 -11.13 2.41 22.33
CA ARG A 239 -10.24 1.91 21.28
C ARG A 239 -10.69 0.51 20.85
N PRO A 240 -11.07 0.25 19.59
CA PRO A 240 -11.20 -1.10 19.12
C PRO A 240 -9.79 -1.68 18.95
N ALA A 241 -9.55 -2.86 19.52
CA ALA A 241 -8.36 -3.65 19.23
C ALA A 241 -8.35 -4.00 17.73
N MET A 242 -7.25 -3.72 17.04
CA MET A 242 -7.01 -4.25 15.70
C MET A 242 -6.81 -5.76 15.82
N HIS A 243 -7.90 -6.52 15.68
CA HIS A 243 -7.82 -7.94 15.36
C HIS A 243 -7.41 -8.04 13.89
N PHE A 244 -6.25 -8.68 13.65
CA PHE A 244 -5.83 -9.13 12.33
C PHE A 244 -6.99 -9.87 11.67
N SER A 245 -7.49 -9.33 10.56
CA SER A 245 -8.64 -9.90 9.88
C SER A 245 -8.26 -11.27 9.32
N LEU A 246 -9.03 -12.28 9.72
CA LEU A 246 -9.05 -13.65 9.19
C LEU A 246 -9.19 -13.69 7.65
N PHE A 247 -9.49 -12.57 6.99
CA PHE A 247 -9.56 -12.44 5.53
C PHE A 247 -8.23 -12.67 4.81
N ALA A 248 -7.08 -12.28 5.38
CA ALA A 248 -5.78 -12.59 4.78
C ALA A 248 -5.57 -14.11 4.71
N LEU A 249 -6.04 -14.83 5.74
CA LEU A 249 -6.00 -16.29 5.78
C LEU A 249 -7.01 -16.93 4.82
N ILE A 250 -8.18 -16.33 4.58
CA ILE A 250 -9.19 -16.86 3.66
C ILE A 250 -8.71 -16.81 2.20
N VAL A 251 -8.00 -15.75 1.80
CA VAL A 251 -7.36 -15.69 0.46
C VAL A 251 -6.21 -16.70 0.37
N MET A 252 -5.41 -16.89 1.43
CA MET A 252 -4.36 -17.92 1.48
C MET A 252 -4.90 -19.36 1.47
N VAL A 253 -6.03 -19.62 2.15
CA VAL A 253 -6.67 -20.96 2.23
C VAL A 253 -7.38 -21.30 0.92
N ALA A 254 -7.96 -20.31 0.21
CA ALA A 254 -8.54 -20.54 -1.10
C ALA A 254 -7.50 -21.01 -2.13
N THR A 255 -6.27 -20.51 -2.07
CA THR A 255 -5.17 -20.97 -2.94
C THR A 255 -4.73 -22.41 -2.62
N ARG A 256 -4.68 -22.79 -1.33
CA ARG A 256 -4.38 -24.18 -0.93
C ARG A 256 -5.48 -25.18 -1.28
N TYR A 257 -6.76 -24.80 -1.23
CA TYR A 257 -7.87 -25.71 -1.54
C TYR A 257 -8.08 -25.92 -3.05
N MET A 258 -7.59 -25.00 -3.89
CA MET A 258 -7.74 -25.06 -5.35
C MET A 258 -6.60 -25.78 -6.09
N ASN A 259 -5.52 -26.16 -5.40
CA ASN A 259 -4.43 -26.98 -5.96
C ASN A 259 -4.60 -28.48 -5.70
N SER A 260 -5.72 -28.90 -5.08
CA SER A 260 -6.04 -30.30 -4.78
C SER A 260 -7.14 -30.92 -5.67
N PHE A 261 -7.43 -30.33 -6.83
CA PHE A 261 -8.24 -30.94 -7.90
C PHE A 261 -7.63 -30.69 -9.27
#